data_AF-A0A813HE87-F1
#
_entry.id   AF-A0A813HE87-F1
#
_cell.length_a   1.000
_cell.length_b   1.000
_cell.length_c   1.000
_cell.angle_alpha   90.00
_cell.angle_beta   90.00
_cell.angle_gamma   90.00
#
_symmetry.space_group_name_H-M   'P 1'
#
loop_
_entity.id
_entity.type
_entity.pdbx_description
1 polymer ?
#
loop_
_entity_poly.entity_id
_entity_poly.type
_entity_poly.pdbx_seq_one_letter_code
_entity_poly.pdbx_strand_id
1 'polypeptide(L)'
;MGVFRNPVASVLVGSALLGVALGSHPCETEVASACPESPASELAGCLKDSKQHEKPTEISSGCTDFMALNKACAEEIEQLCDENFFSEETIPCLAKWRGGDEEFSEKCTSVMSWAMPVEAEEAETVTDELGMSEADYEEKKEWQAKRKAARGDAIERMKMKDVDAKKEQERVELERYKSENPEEYAAMIAQQEEEKRQQADFKRRERQMAAALQRKKRAAAGETEEAPQEGGKLLHRLKDLGVGYKKSGWMPSVTNLVALVVLGGIGYVVLLGAGVIKTEGGSNPRRGGGGGGKKKRG
;
A
#
# COMPACT_ATOMS: atom_id res chain seq x y z
N MET A 1 35.12 -73.17 -13.27
CA MET A 1 35.76 -72.32 -12.25
C MET A 1 35.55 -70.88 -12.71
N GLY A 2 34.47 -70.21 -12.32
CA GLY A 2 34.37 -69.38 -11.10
C GLY A 2 34.87 -67.96 -11.44
N VAL A 3 34.20 -66.84 -11.16
CA VAL A 3 33.21 -66.49 -10.16
C VAL A 3 32.50 -65.20 -10.63
N PHE A 4 31.18 -65.13 -10.40
CA PHE A 4 30.33 -63.94 -10.53
C PHE A 4 30.83 -62.78 -9.66
N ARG A 5 30.90 -61.55 -10.18
CA ARG A 5 30.98 -60.33 -9.35
C ARG A 5 29.85 -59.36 -9.73
N ASN A 6 28.82 -59.37 -8.89
CA ASN A 6 27.76 -58.36 -8.85
C ASN A 6 28.35 -57.02 -8.37
N PRO A 7 27.95 -55.87 -8.94
CA PRO A 7 28.11 -54.59 -8.28
C PRO A 7 27.05 -54.48 -7.17
N VAL A 8 27.50 -54.53 -5.92
CA VAL A 8 26.70 -54.18 -4.76
C VAL A 8 26.44 -52.67 -4.84
N ALA A 9 25.21 -52.30 -5.15
CA ALA A 9 24.72 -50.95 -5.01
C ALA A 9 24.85 -50.54 -3.53
N SER A 10 25.89 -49.76 -3.21
CA SER A 10 25.97 -49.03 -1.96
C SER A 10 24.95 -47.91 -2.00
N VAL A 11 23.76 -48.18 -1.46
CA VAL A 11 22.84 -47.13 -1.02
C VAL A 11 23.51 -46.47 0.19
N LEU A 12 24.23 -45.38 -0.06
CA LEU A 12 24.58 -44.40 0.96
C LEU A 12 23.25 -43.80 1.45
N VAL A 13 22.70 -44.39 2.51
CA VAL A 13 21.75 -43.72 3.37
C VAL A 13 22.54 -42.59 4.03
N GLY A 14 22.56 -41.44 3.36
CA GLY A 14 23.03 -40.20 3.91
C GLY A 14 22.13 -39.85 5.09
N SER A 15 22.56 -40.19 6.29
CA SER A 15 22.09 -39.55 7.51
C SER A 15 22.28 -38.05 7.34
N ALA A 16 21.21 -37.36 6.92
CA ALA A 16 21.04 -35.96 7.16
C ALA A 16 21.01 -35.79 8.68
N LEU A 17 22.20 -35.67 9.26
CA LEU A 17 22.41 -34.92 10.49
C LEU A 17 21.83 -33.53 10.20
N LEU A 18 20.55 -33.33 10.50
CA LEU A 18 20.08 -32.05 10.98
C LEU A 18 20.89 -31.81 12.26
N GLY A 19 22.08 -31.24 12.07
CA GLY A 19 22.75 -30.50 13.12
C GLY A 19 21.78 -29.42 13.51
N VAL A 20 21.03 -29.69 14.57
CA VAL A 20 20.47 -28.64 15.43
C VAL A 20 21.71 -27.85 15.84
N ALA A 21 21.99 -26.78 15.10
CA ALA A 21 22.96 -25.79 15.50
C ALA A 21 22.54 -25.40 16.91
N LEU A 22 23.35 -25.77 17.90
CA LEU A 22 23.21 -25.26 19.26
C LEU A 22 23.22 -23.75 19.10
N GLY A 23 22.06 -23.18 19.38
CA GLY A 23 21.54 -22.03 18.67
C GLY A 23 22.17 -20.74 19.11
N SER A 24 23.21 -20.33 18.39
CA SER A 24 23.60 -18.92 18.29
C SER A 24 22.32 -18.11 18.10
N HIS A 25 22.06 -17.16 19.00
CA HIS A 25 20.87 -16.32 18.97
C HIS A 25 20.60 -15.81 17.53
N PRO A 26 19.34 -15.69 17.04
CA PRO A 26 19.04 -15.23 15.67
C PRO A 26 19.51 -13.80 15.32
N CYS A 27 20.26 -13.12 16.21
CA CYS A 27 20.92 -11.84 15.97
C CYS A 27 22.46 -11.93 16.09
N GLU A 28 23.03 -13.00 16.66
CA GLU A 28 24.45 -12.98 17.04
C GLU A 28 25.37 -12.84 15.81
N THR A 29 25.02 -13.53 14.72
CA THR A 29 25.76 -13.45 13.46
C THR A 29 25.62 -12.07 12.80
N GLU A 30 24.45 -11.45 12.92
CA GLU A 30 24.16 -10.12 12.41
C GLU A 30 24.86 -9.04 13.25
N VAL A 31 24.86 -9.18 14.57
CA VAL A 31 25.53 -8.28 15.52
C VAL A 31 27.04 -8.32 15.32
N ALA A 32 27.64 -9.51 15.29
CA ALA A 32 29.08 -9.66 15.14
C ALA A 32 29.60 -9.13 13.79
N SER A 33 28.74 -9.07 12.76
CA SER A 33 29.11 -8.54 11.45
C SER A 33 28.83 -7.05 11.29
N ALA A 34 27.71 -6.54 11.83
CA ALA A 34 27.30 -5.16 11.68
C ALA A 34 27.95 -4.23 12.72
N CYS A 35 28.05 -4.65 13.98
CA CYS A 35 28.34 -3.79 15.12
C CYS A 35 29.26 -4.47 16.17
N PRO A 36 30.45 -4.97 15.81
CA PRO A 36 31.31 -5.74 16.72
C PRO A 36 31.84 -4.93 17.92
N GLU A 37 32.03 -3.62 17.76
CA GLU A 37 32.59 -2.74 18.78
C GLU A 37 31.53 -2.03 19.65
N SER A 38 30.25 -2.22 19.36
CA SER A 38 29.16 -1.55 20.11
C SER A 38 28.84 -2.29 21.41
N PRO A 39 28.70 -1.60 22.56
CA PRO A 39 28.28 -2.24 23.79
C PRO A 39 26.83 -2.75 23.68
N ALA A 40 26.48 -3.77 24.46
CA ALA A 40 25.18 -4.46 24.36
C ALA A 40 23.97 -3.52 24.47
N SER A 41 24.07 -2.47 25.28
CA SER A 41 23.04 -1.44 25.45
C SER A 41 22.83 -0.55 24.20
N GLU A 42 23.84 -0.39 23.36
CA GLU A 42 23.81 0.46 22.16
C GLU A 42 23.60 -0.35 20.87
N LEU A 43 23.67 -1.68 20.92
CA LEU A 43 23.48 -2.57 19.78
C LEU A 43 22.16 -2.32 19.06
N ALA A 44 21.07 -2.06 19.79
CA ALA A 44 19.77 -1.75 19.19
C ALA A 44 19.82 -0.50 18.31
N GLY A 45 20.62 0.50 18.69
CA GLY A 45 20.82 1.73 17.94
C GLY A 45 21.67 1.49 16.69
N CYS A 46 22.79 0.80 16.86
CA CYS A 46 23.69 0.47 15.74
C CYS A 46 22.99 -0.39 14.69
N LEU A 47 22.30 -1.46 15.09
CA LEU A 47 21.57 -2.34 14.17
C LEU A 47 20.45 -1.61 13.41
N LYS A 48 19.79 -0.64 14.04
CA LYS A 48 18.71 0.13 13.39
C LYS A 48 19.22 1.07 12.30
N ASP A 49 20.44 1.59 12.45
CA ASP A 49 21.03 2.53 11.50
C ASP A 49 22.03 1.82 10.58
N SER A 50 21.61 1.47 9.36
CA SER A 50 22.49 0.81 8.37
C SER A 50 23.74 1.61 7.99
N LYS A 51 23.81 2.90 8.36
CA LYS A 51 24.99 3.75 8.18
C LYS A 51 26.06 3.52 9.23
N GLN A 52 25.70 2.99 10.39
CA GLN A 52 26.61 2.67 11.48
C GLN A 52 27.19 1.26 11.35
N HIS A 53 26.66 0.45 10.42
CA HIS A 53 27.14 -0.91 10.18
C HIS A 53 28.55 -0.87 9.57
N GLU A 54 29.50 -1.58 10.17
CA GLU A 54 30.85 -1.75 9.60
C GLU A 54 30.81 -2.54 8.28
N LYS A 55 29.90 -3.51 8.21
CA LYS A 55 29.63 -4.30 7.00
C LYS A 55 28.14 -4.22 6.67
N PRO A 56 27.76 -4.01 5.39
CA PRO A 56 26.36 -4.06 5.00
C PRO A 56 25.77 -5.44 5.29
N THR A 57 24.97 -5.53 6.36
CA THR A 57 24.33 -6.77 6.79
C THR A 57 22.81 -6.63 6.66
N GLU A 58 22.18 -7.62 6.06
CA GLU A 58 20.72 -7.72 6.03
C GLU A 58 20.24 -8.36 7.34
N ILE A 59 19.46 -7.60 8.12
CA ILE A 59 18.94 -8.07 9.41
C ILE A 59 17.78 -9.02 9.16
N SER A 60 17.90 -10.25 9.67
CA SER A 60 16.84 -11.24 9.59
C SER A 60 15.59 -10.80 10.37
N SER A 61 14.41 -11.28 9.97
CA SER A 61 13.18 -10.97 10.72
C SER A 61 13.27 -11.45 12.17
N GLY A 62 13.85 -12.63 12.42
CA GLY A 62 14.08 -13.11 13.78
C GLY A 62 14.93 -12.15 14.62
N CYS A 63 15.94 -11.53 14.01
CA CYS A 63 16.73 -10.51 14.69
C CYS A 63 15.93 -9.22 14.96
N THR A 64 15.11 -8.76 14.01
CA THR A 64 14.25 -7.57 14.24
C THR A 64 13.27 -7.78 15.40
N ASP A 65 12.78 -9.01 15.53
CA ASP A 65 11.79 -9.41 16.53
C ASP A 65 12.44 -9.41 17.93
N PHE A 66 13.66 -9.92 18.02
CA PHE A 66 14.44 -9.89 19.25
C PHE A 66 14.92 -8.49 19.65
N MET A 67 15.29 -7.65 18.67
CA MET A 67 15.58 -6.23 18.92
C MET A 67 14.36 -5.52 19.52
N ALA A 68 13.16 -5.81 19.01
CA ALA A 68 11.92 -5.27 19.54
C ALA A 68 11.67 -5.73 20.98
N LEU A 69 11.95 -7.01 21.29
CA LEU A 69 11.84 -7.57 22.63
C LEU A 69 12.81 -6.91 23.62
N ASN A 70 14.10 -6.82 23.29
CA ASN A 70 15.10 -6.17 24.16
C ASN A 70 14.76 -4.70 24.41
N LYS A 71 14.20 -4.00 23.42
CA LYS A 71 13.78 -2.61 23.56
C LYS A 71 12.52 -2.44 24.40
N ALA A 72 11.55 -3.34 24.24
CA ALA A 72 10.28 -3.27 24.95
C ALA A 72 10.41 -3.71 26.41
N CYS A 73 11.32 -4.66 26.67
CA CYS A 73 11.59 -5.26 27.99
C CYS A 73 12.87 -4.71 28.64
N ALA A 74 13.32 -3.51 28.26
CA ALA A 74 14.64 -3.04 28.66
C ALA A 74 14.78 -2.91 30.18
N GLU A 75 13.73 -2.41 30.84
CA GLU A 75 13.69 -2.21 32.30
C GLU A 75 13.67 -3.56 33.04
N GLU A 76 12.94 -4.54 32.50
CA GLU A 76 12.83 -5.88 33.10
C GLU A 76 14.07 -6.72 32.87
N ILE A 77 14.78 -6.56 31.75
CA ILE A 77 16.06 -7.22 31.51
C ILE A 77 17.12 -6.68 32.49
N GLU A 78 17.15 -5.37 32.71
CA GLU A 78 18.07 -4.72 33.66
C GLU A 78 17.82 -5.21 35.09
N GLN A 79 16.55 -5.32 35.50
CA GLN A 79 16.18 -5.69 36.88
C GLN A 79 16.20 -7.20 37.16
N LEU A 80 15.74 -8.02 36.21
CA LEU A 80 15.44 -9.45 36.43
C LEU A 80 16.47 -10.39 35.82
N CYS A 81 17.24 -9.88 34.86
CA CYS A 81 18.15 -10.67 34.04
C CYS A 81 19.59 -10.14 34.08
N ASP A 82 20.00 -9.42 35.12
CA ASP A 82 21.38 -8.95 35.35
C ASP A 82 22.00 -8.23 34.14
N GLU A 83 21.24 -7.35 33.47
CA GLU A 83 21.70 -6.59 32.30
C GLU A 83 22.15 -7.47 31.11
N ASN A 84 21.68 -8.72 31.03
CA ASN A 84 21.97 -9.62 29.93
C ASN A 84 21.17 -9.22 28.67
N PHE A 85 21.48 -8.06 28.09
CA PHE A 85 20.95 -7.60 26.83
C PHE A 85 21.56 -8.37 25.67
N PHE A 86 20.74 -8.71 24.68
CA PHE A 86 21.15 -9.37 23.45
C PHE A 86 21.87 -10.72 23.61
N SER A 87 21.68 -11.42 24.74
CA SER A 87 22.26 -12.75 24.96
C SER A 87 21.23 -13.86 24.71
N GLU A 88 21.71 -15.08 24.50
CA GLU A 88 20.84 -16.27 24.40
C GLU A 88 20.04 -16.51 25.69
N GLU A 89 20.53 -16.01 26.82
CA GLU A 89 19.93 -16.18 28.13
C GLU A 89 18.79 -15.18 28.40
N THR A 90 18.67 -14.10 27.61
CA THR A 90 17.62 -13.08 27.81
C THR A 90 16.22 -13.68 27.70
N ILE A 91 15.96 -14.49 26.66
CA ILE A 91 14.64 -15.12 26.43
C ILE A 91 14.29 -16.11 27.54
N PRO A 92 15.11 -17.13 27.88
CA PRO A 92 14.79 -18.07 28.95
C PRO A 92 14.74 -17.39 30.32
N CYS A 93 15.53 -16.35 30.57
CA CYS A 93 15.41 -15.54 31.78
C CYS A 93 14.04 -14.87 31.88
N LEU A 94 13.63 -14.12 30.85
CA LEU A 94 12.31 -13.46 30.83
C LEU A 94 11.16 -14.50 30.91
N ALA A 95 11.32 -15.66 30.26
CA ALA A 95 10.35 -16.75 30.32
C ALA A 95 10.18 -17.31 31.75
N LYS A 96 11.29 -17.46 32.50
CA LYS A 96 11.27 -17.91 33.89
C LYS A 96 10.47 -16.97 34.79
N TRP A 97 10.55 -15.67 34.54
CA TRP A 97 9.85 -14.64 35.32
C TRP A 97 8.38 -14.45 34.92
N ARG A 98 7.97 -14.88 33.71
CA ARG A 98 6.58 -14.76 33.22
C ARG A 98 5.53 -15.43 34.12
N GLY A 99 5.92 -16.48 34.85
CA GLY A 99 5.03 -17.18 35.79
C GLY A 99 5.15 -16.70 37.24
N GLY A 100 6.00 -15.71 37.51
CA GLY A 100 6.18 -15.13 38.85
C GLY A 100 5.12 -14.07 39.18
N ASP A 101 5.16 -13.60 40.43
CA ASP A 101 4.28 -12.54 40.93
C ASP A 101 4.71 -11.12 40.46
N GLU A 102 5.80 -11.00 39.69
CA GLU A 102 6.32 -9.72 39.25
C GLU A 102 5.63 -9.25 37.97
N GLU A 103 5.10 -8.02 38.02
CA GLU A 103 4.39 -7.42 36.89
C GLU A 103 5.37 -6.87 35.85
N PHE A 104 5.44 -7.52 34.69
CA PHE A 104 6.07 -6.94 33.51
C PHE A 104 5.31 -5.69 33.07
N SER A 105 6.01 -4.73 32.46
CA SER A 105 5.35 -3.63 31.78
C SER A 105 4.41 -4.15 30.70
N GLU A 106 3.32 -3.41 30.44
CA GLU A 106 2.37 -3.74 29.37
C GLU A 106 3.06 -3.86 28.01
N LYS A 107 4.14 -3.08 27.80
CA LYS A 107 4.95 -3.11 26.57
C LYS A 107 5.71 -4.40 26.43
N CYS A 108 6.43 -4.81 27.49
CA CYS A 108 7.18 -6.06 27.48
C CYS A 108 6.25 -7.26 27.30
N THR A 109 5.13 -7.28 28.04
CA THR A 109 4.10 -8.34 27.94
C THR A 109 3.55 -8.48 26.52
N SER A 110 3.23 -7.36 25.87
CA SER A 110 2.72 -7.37 24.50
C SER A 110 3.72 -7.97 23.50
N VAL A 111 5.01 -7.66 23.62
CA VAL A 111 6.04 -8.16 22.69
C VAL A 111 6.40 -9.62 23.00
N MET A 112 6.47 -10.00 24.28
CA MET A 112 6.72 -11.38 24.70
C MET A 112 5.62 -12.34 24.23
N SER A 113 4.37 -11.89 24.17
CA SER A 113 3.24 -12.73 23.69
C SER A 113 3.38 -13.17 22.23
N TRP A 114 4.16 -12.44 21.44
CA TRP A 114 4.44 -12.77 20.05
C TRP A 114 5.77 -13.49 19.87
N ALA A 115 6.79 -13.14 20.64
CA ALA A 115 8.13 -13.72 20.54
C ALA A 115 8.20 -15.15 21.09
N MET A 116 7.39 -15.49 22.09
CA MET A 116 7.34 -16.83 22.63
C MET A 116 6.17 -17.60 22.03
N PRO A 117 6.38 -18.84 21.55
CA PRO A 117 5.26 -19.71 21.23
C PRO A 117 4.42 -19.82 22.50
N VAL A 118 3.18 -19.36 22.43
CA VAL A 118 2.18 -19.76 23.40
C VAL A 118 2.18 -21.27 23.30
N GLU A 119 2.62 -21.96 24.36
CA GLU A 119 2.52 -23.42 24.41
C GLU A 119 1.08 -23.71 24.02
N ALA A 120 0.93 -24.31 22.85
CA ALA A 120 -0.35 -24.77 22.37
C ALA A 120 -0.69 -25.95 23.26
N GLU A 121 -1.12 -25.65 24.49
CA GLU A 121 -2.03 -26.51 25.24
C GLU A 121 -3.08 -26.92 24.22
N GLU A 122 -3.16 -28.24 24.09
CA GLU A 122 -3.79 -29.02 23.05
C GLU A 122 -4.90 -28.25 22.34
N ALA A 123 -4.83 -28.23 21.01
CA ALA A 123 -5.95 -27.85 20.16
C ALA A 123 -7.11 -28.85 20.37
N GLU A 124 -7.73 -28.81 21.54
CA GLU A 124 -9.15 -29.05 21.69
C GLU A 124 -9.80 -28.23 20.59
N THR A 125 -10.56 -28.92 19.76
CA THR A 125 -11.55 -28.34 18.89
C THR A 125 -12.27 -27.26 19.69
N VAL A 126 -11.92 -26.00 19.45
CA VAL A 126 -12.59 -24.83 20.00
C VAL A 126 -14.01 -24.82 19.42
N THR A 127 -14.85 -25.67 19.98
CA THR A 127 -16.28 -25.46 20.08
C THR A 127 -16.43 -24.27 21.02
N ASP A 128 -16.38 -23.07 20.46
CA ASP A 128 -17.09 -21.88 20.93
C ASP A 128 -17.51 -21.85 22.42
N GLU A 129 -16.53 -21.89 23.33
CA GLU A 129 -16.76 -21.80 24.78
C GLU A 129 -17.17 -20.37 25.23
N LEU A 130 -17.22 -19.41 24.29
CA LEU A 130 -17.81 -18.09 24.55
C LEU A 130 -19.34 -18.08 24.43
N GLY A 131 -19.98 -19.20 24.05
CA GLY A 131 -21.43 -19.36 24.05
C GLY A 131 -22.15 -18.31 23.21
N MET A 132 -21.51 -17.81 22.14
CA MET A 132 -22.15 -16.88 21.22
C MET A 132 -22.96 -17.68 20.21
N SER A 133 -24.24 -17.37 20.10
CA SER A 133 -25.09 -18.05 19.13
C SER A 133 -24.57 -17.79 17.71
N GLU A 134 -24.88 -18.67 16.75
CA GLU A 134 -24.53 -18.47 15.34
C GLU A 134 -25.02 -17.10 14.81
N ALA A 135 -26.16 -16.62 15.33
CA ALA A 135 -26.67 -15.28 15.06
C ALA A 135 -25.74 -14.16 15.55
N ASP A 136 -25.10 -14.31 16.72
CA ASP A 136 -24.14 -13.33 17.24
C ASP A 136 -22.86 -13.27 16.37
N TYR A 137 -22.45 -14.40 15.79
CA TYR A 137 -21.34 -14.45 14.84
C TYR A 137 -21.65 -13.69 13.55
N GLU A 138 -22.86 -13.87 13.01
CA GLU A 138 -23.31 -13.12 11.84
C GLU A 138 -23.39 -11.61 12.13
N GLU A 139 -23.97 -11.22 13.26
CA GLU A 139 -24.06 -9.81 13.67
C GLU A 139 -22.66 -9.19 13.85
N LYS A 140 -21.73 -9.91 14.49
CA LYS A 140 -20.34 -9.46 14.68
C LYS A 140 -19.62 -9.31 13.34
N LYS A 141 -19.84 -10.23 12.40
CA LYS A 141 -19.26 -10.16 11.05
C LYS A 141 -19.81 -8.98 10.26
N GLU A 142 -21.13 -8.74 10.31
CA GLU A 142 -21.73 -7.56 9.70
C GLU A 142 -21.22 -6.26 10.32
N TRP A 143 -21.09 -6.21 11.64
CA TRP A 143 -20.56 -5.04 12.34
C TRP A 143 -19.11 -4.75 11.97
N GLN A 144 -18.28 -5.79 11.87
CA GLN A 144 -16.90 -5.66 11.38
C GLN A 144 -16.86 -5.18 9.93
N ALA A 145 -17.72 -5.72 9.06
CA ALA A 145 -17.82 -5.30 7.67
C ALA A 145 -18.24 -3.82 7.55
N LYS A 146 -19.26 -3.38 8.32
CA LYS A 146 -19.70 -1.98 8.37
C LYS A 146 -18.58 -1.05 8.85
N ARG A 147 -17.84 -1.42 9.90
CA ARG A 147 -16.71 -0.61 10.39
C ARG A 147 -15.55 -0.55 9.41
N LYS A 148 -15.25 -1.66 8.75
CA LYS A 148 -14.20 -1.71 7.72
C LYS A 148 -14.58 -0.83 6.53
N ALA A 149 -15.83 -0.90 6.07
CA ALA A 149 -16.34 -0.03 5.01
C ALA A 149 -16.29 1.46 5.40
N ALA A 150 -16.75 1.82 6.61
CA ALA A 150 -16.70 3.19 7.11
C ALA A 150 -15.26 3.74 7.22
N ARG A 151 -14.31 2.89 7.66
CA ARG A 151 -12.88 3.25 7.67
C ARG A 151 -12.33 3.42 6.26
N GLY A 152 -12.69 2.54 5.32
CA GLY A 152 -12.29 2.63 3.91
C GLY A 152 -12.74 3.93 3.25
N ASP A 153 -14.02 4.28 3.42
CA ASP A 153 -14.63 5.50 2.88
C ASP A 153 -13.99 6.77 3.49
N ALA A 154 -13.65 6.77 4.78
CA ALA A 154 -12.91 7.88 5.40
C ALA A 154 -11.49 8.04 4.81
N ILE A 155 -10.79 6.92 4.60
CA ILE A 155 -9.44 6.94 3.99
C ILE A 155 -9.50 7.42 2.54
N GLU A 156 -10.49 6.97 1.77
CA GLU A 156 -10.68 7.40 0.38
C GLU A 156 -10.97 8.90 0.28
N ARG A 157 -11.82 9.44 1.16
CA ARG A 157 -12.06 10.89 1.25
C ARG A 157 -10.80 11.69 1.59
N MET A 158 -9.94 11.17 2.46
CA MET A 158 -8.65 11.82 2.77
C MET A 158 -7.72 11.80 1.56
N LYS A 159 -7.59 10.64 0.90
CA LYS A 159 -6.76 10.52 -0.31
C LYS A 159 -7.21 11.45 -1.44
N MET A 160 -8.52 11.58 -1.65
CA MET A 160 -9.05 12.51 -2.66
C MET A 160 -8.72 13.97 -2.33
N LYS A 161 -8.84 14.38 -1.07
CA LYS A 161 -8.44 15.73 -0.62
C LYS A 161 -6.95 15.98 -0.81
N ASP A 162 -6.10 15.00 -0.53
CA ASP A 162 -4.65 15.13 -0.71
C ASP A 162 -4.29 15.25 -2.20
N VAL A 163 -4.97 14.51 -3.07
CA VAL A 163 -4.81 14.61 -4.52
C VAL A 163 -5.25 15.99 -5.03
N ASP A 164 -6.37 16.51 -4.55
CA ASP A 164 -6.86 17.85 -4.94
C ASP A 164 -5.94 18.96 -4.42
N ALA A 165 -5.45 18.85 -3.17
CA ALA A 165 -4.49 19.78 -2.60
C ALA A 165 -3.17 19.78 -3.38
N LYS A 166 -2.68 18.61 -3.77
CA LYS A 166 -1.45 18.48 -4.57
C LYS A 166 -1.61 19.08 -5.98
N LYS A 167 -2.75 18.83 -6.64
CA LYS A 167 -3.05 19.45 -7.95
C LYS A 167 -3.12 20.96 -7.87
N GLU A 168 -3.69 21.51 -6.79
CA GLU A 168 -3.74 22.95 -6.58
C GLU A 168 -2.34 23.54 -6.34
N GLN A 169 -1.51 22.86 -5.54
CA GLN A 169 -0.10 23.24 -5.36
C GLN A 169 0.67 23.23 -6.68
N GLU A 170 0.56 22.16 -7.47
CA GLU A 170 1.20 22.06 -8.80
C GLU A 170 0.71 23.17 -9.75
N ARG A 171 -0.58 23.55 -9.68
CA ARG A 171 -1.13 24.65 -10.48
C ARG A 171 -0.53 25.99 -10.07
N VAL A 172 -0.47 26.28 -8.77
CA VAL A 172 0.10 27.52 -8.24
C VAL A 172 1.60 27.61 -8.52
N GLU A 173 2.34 26.52 -8.36
CA GLU A 173 3.76 26.45 -8.70
C GLU A 173 3.99 26.67 -10.20
N LEU A 174 3.17 26.09 -11.06
CA LEU A 174 3.26 26.30 -12.51
C LEU A 174 2.92 27.75 -12.90
N GLU A 175 1.92 28.37 -12.27
CA GLU A 175 1.60 29.79 -12.47
C GLU A 175 2.73 30.69 -11.99
N ARG A 176 3.32 30.38 -10.84
CA ARG A 176 4.50 31.08 -10.33
C ARG A 176 5.68 30.94 -11.28
N TYR A 177 5.97 29.73 -11.75
CA TYR A 177 7.05 29.46 -12.71
C TYR A 177 6.85 30.23 -14.03
N LYS A 178 5.61 30.26 -14.55
CA LYS A 178 5.25 31.09 -15.72
C LYS A 178 5.53 32.57 -15.51
N SER A 179 5.28 33.08 -14.30
CA SER A 179 5.48 34.49 -13.97
C SER A 179 6.95 34.85 -13.74
N GLU A 180 7.74 33.95 -13.13
CA GLU A 180 9.15 34.18 -12.83
C GLU A 180 10.04 33.96 -14.06
N ASN A 181 9.76 32.96 -14.90
CA ASN A 181 10.62 32.56 -16.03
C ASN A 181 9.81 32.28 -17.32
N PRO A 182 9.30 33.33 -18.01
CA PRO A 182 8.46 33.15 -19.19
C PRO A 182 9.19 32.52 -20.39
N GLU A 183 10.50 32.79 -20.57
CA GLU A 183 11.30 32.23 -21.65
C GLU A 183 11.50 30.72 -21.51
N GLU A 184 11.83 30.26 -20.30
CA GLU A 184 11.99 28.82 -20.03
C GLU A 184 10.66 28.07 -20.16
N TYR A 185 9.55 28.66 -19.70
CA TYR A 185 8.23 28.07 -19.90
C TYR A 185 7.89 27.92 -21.39
N ALA A 186 8.21 28.92 -22.22
CA ALA A 186 8.02 28.82 -23.67
C ALA A 186 8.88 27.72 -24.30
N ALA A 187 10.15 27.59 -23.88
CA ALA A 187 11.04 26.52 -24.32
C ALA A 187 10.51 25.13 -23.93
N MET A 188 10.00 24.98 -22.70
CA MET A 188 9.38 23.74 -22.22
C MET A 188 8.16 23.35 -23.07
N ILE A 189 7.30 24.31 -23.41
CA ILE A 189 6.12 24.06 -24.25
C ILE A 189 6.54 23.66 -25.68
N ALA A 190 7.55 24.31 -26.25
CA ALA A 190 8.09 23.95 -27.55
C ALA A 190 8.67 22.52 -27.56
N GLN A 191 9.40 22.14 -26.51
CA GLN A 191 9.94 20.79 -26.34
C GLN A 191 8.81 19.74 -26.24
N GLN A 192 7.76 20.01 -25.44
CA GLN A 192 6.61 19.10 -25.34
C GLN A 192 5.88 18.92 -26.69
N GLU A 193 5.82 19.96 -27.52
CA GLU A 193 5.24 19.86 -28.87
C GLU A 193 6.13 19.01 -29.79
N GLU A 194 7.45 19.21 -29.75
CA GLU A 194 8.39 18.42 -30.53
C GLU A 194 8.35 16.94 -30.15
N GLU A 195 8.35 16.62 -28.85
CA GLU A 195 8.22 15.25 -28.35
C GLU A 195 6.90 14.62 -28.81
N LYS A 196 5.78 15.36 -28.77
CA LYS A 196 4.50 14.88 -29.30
C LYS A 196 4.55 14.61 -30.81
N ARG A 197 5.25 15.45 -31.58
CA ARG A 197 5.46 15.22 -33.02
C ARG A 197 6.29 13.96 -33.26
N GLN A 198 7.40 13.78 -32.54
CA GLN A 198 8.25 12.60 -32.61
C GLN A 198 7.49 11.32 -32.22
N GLN A 199 6.68 11.36 -31.14
CA GLN A 199 5.84 10.24 -30.73
C GLN A 199 4.75 9.90 -31.76
N ALA A 200 4.13 10.91 -32.37
CA ALA A 200 3.15 10.71 -33.42
C ALA A 200 3.78 10.05 -34.66
N ASP A 201 4.98 10.49 -35.05
CA ASP A 201 5.75 9.88 -36.14
C ASP A 201 6.20 8.46 -35.82
N PHE A 202 6.64 8.21 -34.59
CA PHE A 202 7.00 6.86 -34.13
C PHE A 202 5.79 5.93 -34.20
N LYS A 203 4.64 6.36 -33.67
CA LYS A 203 3.39 5.59 -33.71
C LYS A 203 2.91 5.35 -35.15
N ARG A 204 3.15 6.30 -36.06
CA ARG A 204 2.88 6.13 -37.49
C ARG A 204 3.78 5.05 -38.10
N ARG A 205 5.08 5.06 -37.81
CA ARG A 205 6.05 4.05 -38.28
C ARG A 205 5.72 2.67 -37.70
N GLU A 206 5.38 2.59 -36.43
CA GLU A 206 4.97 1.35 -35.76
C GLU A 206 3.75 0.73 -36.45
N ARG A 207 2.72 1.53 -36.75
CA ARG A 207 1.54 1.08 -37.51
C ARG A 207 1.91 0.55 -38.90
N GLN A 208 2.83 1.21 -39.60
CA GLN A 208 3.30 0.75 -40.90
C GLN A 208 4.06 -0.57 -40.80
N MET A 209 4.93 -0.71 -39.79
CA MET A 209 5.68 -1.93 -39.54
C MET A 209 4.75 -3.10 -39.16
N ALA A 210 3.77 -2.84 -38.29
CA ALA A 210 2.75 -3.82 -37.91
C ALA A 210 1.93 -4.28 -39.12
N ALA A 211 1.50 -3.35 -39.98
CA ALA A 211 0.79 -3.67 -41.22
C ALA A 211 1.67 -4.49 -42.19
N ALA A 212 2.95 -4.15 -42.33
CA ALA A 212 3.89 -4.90 -43.17
C ALA A 212 4.13 -6.33 -42.63
N LEU A 213 4.25 -6.48 -41.30
CA LEU A 213 4.37 -7.79 -40.66
C LEU A 213 3.12 -8.64 -40.86
N GLN A 214 1.93 -8.04 -40.78
CA GLN A 214 0.68 -8.75 -41.08
C GLN A 214 0.63 -9.23 -42.53
N ARG A 215 1.07 -8.41 -43.50
CA ARG A 215 1.18 -8.82 -44.91
C ARG A 215 2.15 -9.99 -45.09
N LYS A 216 3.33 -9.93 -44.45
CA LYS A 216 4.30 -11.03 -44.48
C LYS A 216 3.74 -12.32 -43.88
N LYS A 217 3.01 -12.23 -42.76
CA LYS A 217 2.36 -13.39 -42.13
C LYS A 217 1.32 -14.03 -43.05
N ARG A 218 0.46 -13.24 -43.70
CA ARG A 218 -0.54 -13.73 -44.67
C ARG A 218 0.12 -14.40 -45.87
N ALA A 219 1.15 -13.76 -46.45
CA ALA A 219 1.91 -14.34 -47.55
C ALA A 219 2.58 -15.67 -47.16
N ALA A 220 3.15 -15.77 -45.95
CA ALA A 220 3.75 -17.00 -45.45
C ALA A 220 2.72 -18.10 -45.16
N ALA A 221 1.48 -17.75 -44.83
CA ALA A 221 0.39 -18.70 -44.62
C ALA A 221 -0.19 -19.28 -45.93
N GLY A 222 0.28 -18.82 -47.10
CA GLY A 222 -0.21 -19.31 -48.39
C GLY A 222 -1.62 -18.83 -48.74
N GLU A 223 -2.18 -17.88 -48.00
CA GLU A 223 -3.37 -17.13 -48.44
C GLU A 223 -2.94 -16.25 -49.62
N THR A 224 -3.12 -16.77 -50.84
CA THR A 224 -2.93 -16.00 -52.08
C THR A 224 -3.72 -14.71 -51.98
N GLU A 225 -3.04 -13.57 -52.23
CA GLU A 225 -3.65 -12.25 -52.32
C GLU A 225 -4.71 -12.23 -53.42
N GLU A 226 -5.92 -12.69 -53.14
CA GLU A 226 -7.09 -12.20 -53.84
C GLU A 226 -7.16 -10.71 -53.50
N ALA A 227 -6.64 -9.88 -54.42
CA ALA A 227 -6.68 -8.43 -54.31
C ALA A 227 -8.09 -8.04 -53.84
N PRO A 228 -8.23 -7.32 -52.71
CA PRO A 228 -9.55 -6.97 -52.22
C PRO A 228 -10.24 -6.12 -53.29
N GLN A 229 -11.10 -6.72 -54.11
CA GLN A 229 -12.02 -6.06 -55.04
C GLN A 229 -13.14 -5.31 -54.28
N GLU A 230 -12.85 -4.79 -53.09
CA GLU A 230 -13.78 -4.05 -52.25
C GLU A 230 -13.57 -2.54 -52.37
N GLY A 231 -13.36 -2.04 -53.60
CA GLY A 231 -13.49 -0.62 -53.91
C GLY A 231 -14.92 -0.08 -53.79
N GLY A 232 -15.93 -0.96 -53.74
CA GLY A 232 -17.34 -0.57 -53.75
C GLY A 232 -18.10 -0.66 -52.42
N LYS A 233 -17.67 -1.49 -51.46
CA LYS A 233 -18.48 -1.80 -50.25
C LYS A 233 -18.14 -0.95 -49.03
N LEU A 234 -16.95 -0.38 -48.95
CA LEU A 234 -16.55 0.44 -47.79
C LEU A 234 -17.34 1.77 -47.73
N LEU A 235 -17.72 2.29 -48.90
CA LEU A 235 -18.56 3.49 -49.03
C LEU A 235 -20.02 3.23 -48.62
N HIS A 236 -20.51 1.98 -48.77
CA HIS A 236 -21.86 1.60 -48.31
C HIS A 236 -21.89 1.32 -46.80
N ARG A 237 -20.84 0.73 -46.23
CA ARG A 237 -20.73 0.49 -44.78
C ARG A 237 -20.56 1.77 -43.94
N LEU A 238 -19.90 2.80 -44.47
CA LEU A 238 -19.86 4.13 -43.84
C LEU A 238 -21.24 4.83 -43.83
N LYS A 239 -22.14 4.45 -44.74
CA LYS A 239 -23.51 4.95 -44.81
C LYS A 239 -24.43 4.30 -43.76
N ASP A 240 -24.20 3.02 -43.44
CA ASP A 240 -24.96 2.28 -42.42
C ASP A 240 -24.47 2.52 -40.99
N LEU A 241 -23.24 3.02 -40.80
CA LEU A 241 -22.72 3.37 -39.46
C LEU A 241 -23.37 4.61 -38.83
N GLY A 242 -24.40 5.20 -39.46
CA GLY A 242 -25.26 6.20 -38.82
C GLY A 242 -24.53 7.47 -38.36
N VAL A 243 -23.30 7.70 -38.81
CA VAL A 243 -22.62 8.99 -38.66
C VAL A 243 -23.25 9.92 -39.68
N GLY A 244 -24.46 10.37 -39.35
CA GLY A 244 -25.16 11.38 -40.11
C GLY A 244 -24.24 12.57 -40.25
N TYR A 245 -23.74 12.76 -41.47
CA TYR A 245 -23.14 13.99 -41.93
C TYR A 245 -24.23 15.06 -41.84
N LYS A 246 -24.47 15.58 -40.64
CA LYS A 246 -25.26 16.78 -40.42
C LYS A 246 -24.51 17.86 -41.17
N LYS A 247 -25.03 18.22 -42.35
CA LYS A 247 -24.74 19.50 -43.01
C LYS A 247 -24.62 20.54 -41.90
N SER A 248 -23.41 21.02 -41.65
CA SER A 248 -23.12 22.13 -40.76
C SER A 248 -23.69 23.40 -41.40
N GLY A 249 -25.02 23.51 -41.37
CA GLY A 249 -25.68 24.79 -41.50
C GLY A 249 -25.23 25.65 -40.33
N TRP A 250 -24.91 26.90 -40.61
CA TRP A 250 -24.46 28.01 -39.76
C TRP A 250 -25.30 28.31 -38.48
N MET A 251 -26.22 27.42 -38.08
CA MET A 251 -27.08 27.55 -36.92
C MET A 251 -26.51 27.11 -35.54
N PRO A 252 -25.42 26.33 -35.36
CA PRO A 252 -24.99 25.92 -34.01
C PRO A 252 -24.44 27.09 -33.17
N SER A 253 -24.09 28.21 -33.80
CA SER A 253 -23.73 29.44 -33.09
C SER A 253 -24.92 30.09 -32.39
N VAL A 254 -26.15 29.97 -32.94
CA VAL A 254 -27.34 30.64 -32.39
C VAL A 254 -27.89 29.88 -31.19
N THR A 255 -27.89 28.55 -31.23
CA THR A 255 -28.40 27.73 -30.10
C THR A 255 -27.49 27.80 -28.87
N ASN A 256 -26.17 27.85 -29.03
CA ASN A 256 -25.25 28.05 -27.90
C ASN A 256 -25.38 29.45 -27.28
N LEU A 257 -25.65 30.48 -28.10
CA LEU A 257 -25.84 31.84 -27.61
C LEU A 257 -27.15 31.98 -26.83
N VAL A 258 -28.23 31.36 -27.30
CA VAL A 258 -29.52 31.32 -26.58
C VAL A 258 -29.36 30.56 -25.25
N ALA A 259 -28.64 29.44 -25.22
CA ALA A 259 -28.40 28.69 -23.99
C ALA A 259 -27.61 29.51 -22.95
N LEU A 260 -26.59 30.26 -23.38
CA LEU A 260 -25.82 31.14 -22.49
C LEU A 260 -26.65 32.30 -21.94
N VAL A 261 -27.54 32.88 -22.74
CA VAL A 261 -28.43 33.96 -22.29
C VAL A 261 -29.45 33.45 -21.27
N VAL A 262 -30.03 32.26 -21.49
CA VAL A 262 -30.99 31.68 -20.54
C VAL A 262 -30.32 31.32 -19.21
N LEU A 263 -29.15 30.67 -19.25
CA LEU A 263 -28.41 30.32 -18.04
C LEU A 263 -27.88 31.55 -17.30
N GLY A 264 -27.36 32.54 -18.02
CA GLY A 264 -26.94 33.82 -17.43
C GLY A 264 -28.11 34.59 -16.81
N GLY A 265 -29.28 34.59 -17.45
CA GLY A 265 -30.49 35.24 -16.93
C GLY A 265 -30.99 34.60 -15.64
N ILE A 266 -31.04 33.26 -15.57
CA ILE A 266 -31.43 32.54 -14.34
C ILE A 266 -30.44 32.82 -13.21
N GLY A 267 -29.13 32.78 -13.50
CA GLY A 267 -28.09 33.11 -12.52
C GLY A 267 -28.25 34.54 -11.98
N TYR A 268 -28.55 35.51 -12.85
CA TYR A 268 -28.74 36.91 -12.46
C TYR A 268 -29.99 37.12 -11.57
N VAL A 269 -31.09 36.43 -11.85
CA VAL A 269 -32.32 36.51 -11.03
C VAL A 269 -32.11 35.90 -9.64
N VAL A 270 -31.36 34.80 -9.54
CA VAL A 270 -31.01 34.20 -8.23
C VAL A 270 -30.08 35.12 -7.43
N LEU A 271 -29.12 35.77 -8.10
CA LEU A 271 -28.19 36.70 -7.45
C LEU A 271 -28.87 37.97 -6.92
N LEU A 272 -29.88 38.48 -7.62
CA LEU A 272 -30.69 39.60 -7.15
C LEU A 272 -31.76 39.19 -6.13
N GLY A 273 -32.33 37.98 -6.24
CA GLY A 273 -33.33 37.47 -5.30
C GLY A 273 -32.79 37.10 -3.93
N ALA A 274 -31.53 36.68 -3.83
CA ALA A 274 -30.89 36.31 -2.57
C ALA A 274 -30.48 37.52 -1.69
N GLY A 275 -30.58 38.75 -2.21
CA GLY A 275 -30.18 39.97 -1.50
C GLY A 275 -31.19 40.50 -0.46
N VAL A 276 -32.37 39.87 -0.30
CA VAL A 276 -33.44 40.35 0.60
C VAL A 276 -33.95 39.23 1.53
N ILE A 277 -33.04 38.47 2.16
CA ILE A 277 -33.39 37.68 3.34
C ILE A 277 -32.70 38.30 4.55
N LYS A 278 -33.46 39.18 5.19
CA LYS A 278 -33.19 39.83 6.47
C LYS A 278 -33.04 38.76 7.55
N THR A 279 -31.82 38.55 8.04
CA THR A 279 -31.52 37.68 9.18
C THR A 279 -32.02 38.33 10.47
N GLU A 280 -33.16 37.87 10.99
CA GLU A 280 -33.54 38.07 12.39
C GLU A 280 -33.00 36.93 13.26
N GLY A 281 -32.47 37.30 14.42
CA GLY A 281 -31.68 36.46 15.30
C GLY A 281 -32.48 35.40 16.08
N GLY A 282 -31.76 34.35 16.47
CA GLY A 282 -32.25 33.29 17.34
C GLY A 282 -31.14 32.78 18.25
N SER A 283 -31.00 33.41 19.41
CA SER A 283 -30.22 32.95 20.56
C SER A 283 -31.04 31.97 21.41
N ASN A 284 -30.52 30.77 21.72
CA ASN A 284 -30.54 30.25 23.11
C ASN A 284 -29.65 29.00 23.32
N PRO A 285 -29.10 28.79 24.55
CA PRO A 285 -28.17 27.72 24.92
C PRO A 285 -28.82 26.62 25.82
N ARG A 286 -27.96 25.71 26.34
CA ARG A 286 -28.16 24.56 27.29
C ARG A 286 -28.21 23.20 26.56
N ARG A 287 -27.64 22.08 27.04
CA ARG A 287 -27.47 21.61 28.43
C ARG A 287 -26.61 20.33 28.47
N GLY A 288 -25.84 20.14 29.57
CA GLY A 288 -25.45 18.83 30.13
C GLY A 288 -24.03 18.36 29.77
N GLY A 289 -23.06 18.13 30.67
CA GLY A 289 -23.08 18.09 32.14
C GLY A 289 -23.20 16.66 32.67
N GLY A 290 -22.06 16.01 32.93
CA GLY A 290 -21.92 14.77 33.70
C GLY A 290 -20.49 14.24 33.54
N GLY A 291 -19.67 14.00 34.56
CA GLY A 291 -19.90 13.88 36.00
C GLY A 291 -18.94 12.80 36.48
N GLY A 292 -17.76 13.21 36.97
CA GLY A 292 -16.71 12.30 37.44
C GLY A 292 -17.07 11.63 38.77
N GLY A 293 -16.82 10.33 38.87
CA GLY A 293 -16.94 9.55 40.11
C GLY A 293 -15.58 9.06 40.58
N LYS A 294 -15.02 9.71 41.60
CA LYS A 294 -13.91 9.19 42.44
C LYS A 294 -14.51 8.29 43.52
N LYS A 295 -14.16 6.99 43.54
CA LYS A 295 -14.36 6.13 44.72
C LYS A 295 -13.13 6.24 45.63
N LYS A 296 -13.33 6.75 46.85
CA LYS A 296 -12.39 6.60 47.97
C LYS A 296 -12.71 5.31 48.73
N ARG A 297 -11.65 4.58 49.06
CA ARG A 297 -11.60 3.50 50.04
C ARG A 297 -11.87 4.05 51.45
N GLY A 298 -12.57 3.25 52.23
CA GLY A 298 -12.69 3.28 53.68
C GLY A 298 -13.03 1.86 54.10
#